data_AF-A0A6N6RRL4-F1
#
_entry.id   AF-A0A6N6RRL4-F1
#
_cell.length_a   1.000
_cell.length_b   1.000
_cell.length_c   1.000
_cell.angle_alpha   90.00
_cell.angle_beta   90.00
_cell.angle_gamma   90.00
#
_symmetry.space_group_name_H-M   'P 1'
#
loop_
_entity.id
_entity.type
_entity.pdbx_description
1 polymer ?
#
loop_
_entity_poly.entity_id
_entity_poly.type
_entity_poly.pdbx_seq_one_letter_code
_entity_poly.pdbx_strand_id
1 'polypeptide(L)'
;MIRRFLLISLTVVSILPVVCCSTLKTGKDIAIDNPMNESKTKQSLNDARQQVEKSRYVLDKCLDANSGDQTRCQTEKAAYDQDVQNYVSIQSQ
;
A
#
# COMPACT_ATOMS: atom_id res chain seq x y z
N MET A 1 -39.37 -0.50 -20.03
CA MET A 1 -38.16 -0.62 -20.87
C MET A 1 -37.02 -1.23 -20.04
N ILE A 2 -37.11 -2.54 -19.73
CA ILE A 2 -36.19 -3.24 -18.80
C ILE A 2 -35.68 -4.57 -19.42
N ARG A 3 -35.83 -4.77 -20.74
CA ARG A 3 -35.70 -6.12 -21.34
C ARG A 3 -34.70 -6.27 -22.48
N ARG A 4 -33.78 -5.32 -22.70
CA ARG A 4 -32.87 -5.35 -23.87
C ARG A 4 -31.38 -5.11 -23.62
N PHE A 5 -30.94 -4.91 -22.38
CA PHE A 5 -29.50 -4.73 -22.08
C PHE A 5 -28.77 -6.00 -21.60
N LEU A 6 -29.46 -7.14 -21.51
CA LEU A 6 -28.92 -8.40 -20.96
C LEU A 6 -28.22 -9.32 -21.99
N LEU A 7 -27.97 -8.86 -23.22
CA LEU A 7 -27.52 -9.73 -24.32
C LEU A 7 -26.20 -9.34 -25.00
N ILE A 8 -25.44 -8.37 -24.45
CA ILE A 8 -24.21 -7.87 -25.12
C ILE A 8 -22.91 -8.20 -24.35
N SER A 9 -22.96 -8.68 -23.11
CA SER A 9 -21.75 -9.03 -22.35
C SER A 9 -21.40 -10.52 -22.34
N LEU A 10 -22.02 -11.35 -23.20
CA LEU A 10 -21.87 -12.82 -23.21
C LEU A 10 -21.18 -13.38 -24.48
N THR A 11 -20.28 -12.62 -25.10
CA THR A 11 -19.59 -13.03 -26.35
C THR A 11 -18.11 -12.69 -26.35
N VAL A 12 -17.37 -13.05 -25.30
CA VAL A 12 -15.91 -13.19 -25.37
C VAL A 12 -15.51 -14.50 -24.67
N VAL A 13 -16.00 -15.60 -25.22
CA VAL A 13 -15.55 -16.96 -24.91
C VAL A 13 -14.77 -17.46 -26.12
N SER A 14 -13.61 -18.03 -25.84
CA SER A 14 -12.85 -18.95 -26.71
C SER A 14 -12.00 -18.37 -27.83
N ILE A 15 -10.78 -17.98 -27.46
CA ILE A 15 -9.61 -18.28 -28.29
C ILE A 15 -8.48 -18.79 -27.38
N LEU A 16 -8.41 -20.11 -27.21
CA LEU A 16 -7.17 -20.81 -26.87
C LEU A 16 -6.69 -21.46 -28.17
N PRO A 17 -5.38 -21.45 -28.46
CA PRO A 17 -4.61 -22.62 -28.07
C PRO A 17 -3.16 -22.32 -27.63
N VAL A 18 -2.76 -23.02 -26.57
CA VAL A 18 -1.51 -23.79 -26.46
C VAL A 18 -0.34 -23.29 -27.32
N VAL A 19 0.48 -22.43 -26.75
CA VAL A 19 1.87 -22.23 -27.20
C VAL A 19 2.81 -22.83 -26.17
N CYS A 20 3.26 -24.03 -26.53
CA CYS A 20 4.55 -24.66 -26.22
C CYS A 20 5.23 -24.31 -24.88
N CYS A 21 5.30 -25.33 -24.03
CA CYS A 21 6.44 -25.62 -23.17
C CYS A 21 7.76 -25.58 -23.98
N SER A 22 8.31 -24.39 -24.19
CA SER A 22 9.70 -24.21 -24.59
C SER A 22 10.50 -24.09 -23.31
N THR A 23 11.15 -25.19 -22.93
CA THR A 23 12.25 -25.22 -21.95
C THR A 23 13.28 -24.15 -22.26
N LEU A 24 13.15 -22.96 -21.67
CA LEU A 24 14.24 -22.00 -21.56
C LEU A 24 15.07 -22.38 -20.33
N LYS A 25 16.02 -23.29 -20.58
CA LYS A 25 17.15 -23.50 -19.68
C LYS A 25 18.17 -22.39 -19.94
N THR A 26 18.03 -21.26 -19.24
CA THR A 26 19.08 -20.23 -19.16
C THR A 26 19.12 -19.65 -17.76
N GLY A 27 20.23 -19.92 -17.06
CA GLY A 27 20.85 -19.02 -16.11
C GLY A 27 20.05 -18.64 -14.87
N LYS A 28 20.24 -19.42 -13.80
CA LYS A 28 20.40 -18.96 -12.41
C LYS A 28 20.44 -17.43 -12.23
N ASP A 29 19.28 -16.82 -12.11
CA ASP A 29 19.02 -15.74 -11.16
C ASP A 29 17.88 -16.25 -10.29
N ILE A 30 18.24 -17.11 -9.34
CA ILE A 30 17.46 -17.16 -8.11
C ILE A 30 17.62 -15.75 -7.57
N ALA A 31 16.61 -14.91 -7.75
CA ALA A 31 16.40 -13.77 -6.88
C ALA A 31 16.36 -14.38 -5.48
N ILE A 32 17.52 -14.40 -4.83
CA ILE A 32 17.60 -14.67 -3.40
C ILE A 32 16.90 -13.44 -2.84
N ASP A 33 15.59 -13.54 -2.63
CA ASP A 33 14.89 -12.72 -1.67
C ASP A 33 15.69 -12.88 -0.39
N ASN A 34 16.57 -11.90 -0.17
CA ASN A 34 17.53 -11.95 0.90
C ASN A 34 16.68 -11.86 2.16
N PRO A 35 16.58 -12.91 3.00
CA PRO A 35 15.70 -12.89 4.17
C PRO A 35 16.08 -11.76 5.13
N MET A 36 17.33 -11.29 5.04
CA MET A 36 17.82 -10.10 5.74
C MET A 36 17.18 -8.80 5.21
N ASN A 37 16.87 -8.70 3.92
CA ASN A 37 16.22 -7.52 3.33
C ASN A 37 14.72 -7.49 3.67
N GLU A 38 14.03 -8.63 3.59
CA GLU A 38 12.64 -8.72 4.08
C GLU A 38 12.52 -8.41 5.57
N SER A 39 13.44 -8.92 6.38
CA SER A 39 13.47 -8.67 7.83
C SER A 39 13.67 -7.17 8.13
N LYS A 40 14.58 -6.50 7.41
CA LYS A 40 14.81 -5.06 7.52
C LYS A 40 13.60 -4.24 7.07
N THR A 41 12.94 -4.61 5.98
CA THR A 41 11.72 -3.93 5.51
C THR A 41 10.59 -4.10 6.52
N LYS A 42 10.38 -5.30 7.06
CA LYS A 42 9.36 -5.56 8.09
C LYS A 42 9.64 -4.77 9.38
N GLN A 43 10.90 -4.70 9.80
CA GLN A 43 11.31 -3.88 10.95
C GLN A 43 11.07 -2.38 10.68
N SER A 44 11.53 -1.89 9.52
CA SER A 44 11.34 -0.49 9.10
C SER A 44 9.87 -0.10 8.99
N LEU A 45 9.01 -1.02 8.52
CA LEU A 45 7.57 -0.81 8.42
C LEU A 45 6.91 -0.72 9.81
N ASN A 46 7.33 -1.59 10.74
CA ASN A 46 6.85 -1.54 12.11
C ASN A 46 7.28 -0.25 12.83
N ASP A 47 8.52 0.17 12.63
CA ASP A 47 9.03 1.42 13.20
C ASP A 47 8.29 2.64 12.63
N ALA A 48 8.06 2.67 11.32
CA ALA A 48 7.25 3.71 10.67
C ALA A 48 5.80 3.71 11.19
N ARG A 49 5.20 2.53 11.41
CA ARG A 49 3.86 2.42 12.00
C ARG A 49 3.81 3.03 13.41
N GLN A 50 4.80 2.73 14.25
CA GLN A 50 4.89 3.30 15.60
C GLN A 50 5.04 4.82 15.57
N GLN A 51 5.77 5.38 14.59
CA GLN A 51 5.86 6.83 14.43
C GLN A 51 4.52 7.45 14.06
N VAL A 52 3.78 6.85 13.11
CA VAL A 52 2.41 7.29 12.76
C VAL A 52 1.48 7.26 13.96
N GLU A 53 1.52 6.21 14.79
CA GLU A 53 0.70 6.13 16.00
C GLU A 53 1.06 7.22 17.02
N LYS A 54 2.37 7.51 17.16
CA LYS A 54 2.86 8.55 18.06
C LYS A 54 2.44 9.94 17.59
N SER A 55 2.60 10.28 16.31
CA SER A 55 2.19 11.58 15.78
C SER A 55 0.67 11.73 15.76
N ARG A 56 -0.09 10.65 15.49
CA ARG A 56 -1.56 10.65 15.66
C ARG A 56 -1.95 11.02 17.08
N TYR A 57 -1.35 10.38 18.08
CA TYR A 57 -1.65 10.67 19.49
C TYR A 57 -1.35 12.12 19.88
N VAL A 58 -0.27 12.70 19.34
CA VAL A 58 0.07 14.11 19.57
C VAL A 58 -0.94 15.03 18.90
N LEU A 59 -1.35 14.72 17.66
CA LEU A 59 -2.39 15.47 16.95
C LEU A 59 -3.73 15.39 17.69
N ASP A 60 -4.16 14.21 18.13
CA ASP A 60 -5.40 14.00 18.89
C ASP A 60 -5.39 14.85 20.16
N LYS A 61 -4.28 14.86 20.91
CA LYS A 61 -4.12 15.73 22.09
C LYS A 61 -4.25 17.21 21.76
N CYS A 62 -3.67 17.65 20.65
CA CYS A 62 -3.78 19.05 20.24
C CYS A 62 -5.23 19.39 19.90
N LEU A 63 -5.93 18.50 19.17
CA LEU A 63 -7.32 18.70 18.80
C LEU A 63 -8.21 18.72 20.05
N ASP A 64 -8.02 17.81 20.99
CA ASP A 64 -8.75 17.78 22.26
C ASP A 64 -8.55 19.09 23.04
N ALA A 65 -7.31 19.58 23.13
CA ALA A 65 -6.99 20.84 23.81
C ALA A 65 -7.58 22.08 23.11
N ASN A 66 -7.77 22.02 21.80
CA ASN A 66 -8.30 23.11 20.98
C ASN A 66 -9.75 22.89 20.53
N SER A 67 -10.51 22.02 21.22
CA SER A 67 -11.93 21.77 20.93
C SER A 67 -12.20 21.32 19.48
N GLY A 68 -11.26 20.58 18.90
CA GLY A 68 -11.32 20.07 17.52
C GLY A 68 -10.89 21.07 16.45
N ASP A 69 -10.41 22.27 16.82
CA ASP A 69 -9.94 23.26 15.84
C ASP A 69 -8.60 22.85 15.21
N GLN A 70 -8.68 22.26 14.02
CA GLN A 70 -7.52 21.83 13.25
C GLN A 70 -6.60 22.99 12.85
N THR A 71 -7.09 24.22 12.74
CA THR A 71 -6.26 25.38 12.33
C THR A 71 -5.21 25.72 13.39
N ARG A 72 -5.44 25.32 14.64
CA ARG A 72 -4.52 25.51 15.77
C ARG A 72 -3.51 24.37 15.93
N CYS A 73 -3.69 23.27 15.21
CA CYS A 73 -2.89 22.04 15.28
C CYS A 73 -2.18 21.72 13.95
N GLN A 74 -1.89 22.74 13.14
CA GLN A 74 -1.31 22.56 11.81
C GLN A 74 0.08 21.92 11.85
N THR A 75 0.87 22.22 12.88
CA THR A 75 2.21 21.64 13.06
C THR A 75 2.13 20.14 13.31
N GLU A 76 1.28 19.72 14.25
CA GLU A 76 1.06 18.33 14.61
C GLU A 76 0.44 17.56 13.44
N LYS A 77 -0.46 18.22 12.70
CA LYS A 77 -1.07 17.66 11.49
C LYS A 77 -0.02 17.42 10.41
N ALA A 78 0.86 18.40 10.14
CA ALA A 78 1.91 18.25 9.15
C ALA A 78 2.90 17.13 9.52
N ALA A 79 3.24 17.00 10.80
CA ALA A 79 4.07 15.90 11.30
C ALA A 79 3.40 14.54 11.09
N TYR A 80 2.11 14.41 11.43
CA TYR A 80 1.33 13.20 11.18
C TYR A 80 1.26 12.85 9.69
N ASP A 81 0.96 13.84 8.83
CA ASP A 81 0.88 13.64 7.38
C ASP A 81 2.23 13.15 6.81
N GLN A 82 3.35 13.71 7.29
CA GLN A 82 4.70 13.27 6.90
C GLN A 82 4.99 11.83 7.31
N ASP A 83 4.65 11.45 8.55
CA ASP A 83 4.85 10.09 9.04
C ASP A 83 4.00 9.07 8.26
N VAL A 84 2.76 9.44 7.91
CA VAL A 84 1.89 8.62 7.05
C VAL A 84 2.51 8.44 5.67
N GLN A 85 3.02 9.52 5.05
CA GLN A 85 3.69 9.42 3.76
C GLN A 85 4.91 8.50 3.82
N ASN A 86 5.73 8.62 4.87
CA ASN A 86 6.88 7.76 5.08
C ASN A 86 6.45 6.29 5.21
N TYR A 87 5.41 5.99 6.01
CA TYR A 87 4.87 4.63 6.15
C TYR A 87 4.36 4.06 4.83
N VAL A 88 3.56 4.82 4.08
CA VAL A 88 3.02 4.40 2.77
C VAL A 88 4.14 4.18 1.76
N SER A 89 5.19 5.01 1.79
CA SER A 89 6.35 4.87 0.90
C SER A 89 7.14 3.57 1.14
N ILE A 90 7.20 3.09 2.38
CA ILE A 90 7.85 1.82 2.74
C ILE A 90 6.93 0.64 2.40
N GLN A 91 5.62 0.77 2.61
CA GLN A 91 4.64 -0.26 2.29
C GLN A 91 4.52 -0.53 0.78
N SER A 92 4.79 0.49 -0.04
CA SER A 92 4.70 0.41 -1.50
C SER A 92 5.98 -0.10 -2.17
N GLN A 93 7.03 -0.40 -1.39
CA GLN A 93 8.29 -1.01 -1.84
C GLN A 93 8.22 -2.53 -1.69
#